data_AF-A0A968FQW4-F1
#
_entry.id   AF-A0A968FQW4-F1
#
_cell.length_a   1.000
_cell.length_b   1.000
_cell.length_c   1.000
_cell.angle_alpha   90.00
_cell.angle_beta   90.00
_cell.angle_gamma   90.00
#
_symmetry.space_group_name_H-M   'P 1'
#
loop_
_entity.id
_entity.type
_entity.pdbx_description
1 polymer ?
#
loop_
_entity_poly.entity_id
_entity_poly.type
_entity_poly.pdbx_seq_one_letter_code
_entity_poly.pdbx_strand_id
1 'polypeptide(L)'
;NLILLRSLSKIGLAALRIGFGVADPRIIEQINKVRLPYNANTISQAFAAQVLNDFTPVQKQIDTILKERNRLMDALSKIEALTVFPSHSN
;
A
#
# COMPACT_ATOMS: atom_id res chain seq x y z
N ASN A 1 22.09 -3.94 -0.36
CA ASN A 1 21.27 -4.25 -1.56
C ASN A 1 19.78 -4.34 -1.22
N LEU A 2 19.25 -3.49 -0.31
CA LEU A 2 17.84 -3.49 0.08
C LEU A 2 17.04 -2.56 -0.83
N ILE A 3 15.85 -3.01 -1.25
CA ILE A 3 14.85 -2.19 -1.96
C ILE A 3 13.51 -2.40 -1.25
N LEU A 4 12.88 -1.31 -0.82
CA LEU A 4 11.53 -1.32 -0.25
C LEU A 4 10.55 -0.86 -1.32
N LEU A 5 9.56 -1.69 -1.62
CA LEU A 5 8.45 -1.33 -2.50
C LEU A 5 7.24 -0.90 -1.68
N ARG A 6 6.57 0.15 -2.15
CA ARG A 6 5.33 0.69 -1.58
C ARG A 6 4.35 1.02 -2.70
N SER A 7 3.06 0.94 -2.38
CA SER A 7 1.97 1.20 -3.31
C SER A 7 0.83 1.88 -2.59
N LEU A 8 0.19 2.86 -3.24
CA LEU A 8 -1.02 3.49 -2.71
C LEU A 8 -2.28 2.66 -3.02
N SER A 9 -2.15 1.52 -3.71
CA SER A 9 -3.31 0.75 -4.16
C SER A 9 -4.09 0.05 -3.04
N LYS A 10 -3.45 -0.22 -1.90
CA LYS A 10 -4.06 -0.92 -0.77
C LYS A 10 -4.59 0.01 0.32
N ILE A 11 -4.44 1.32 0.12
CA ILE A 11 -4.89 2.36 1.05
C ILE A 11 -6.01 3.21 0.44
N GLY A 12 -6.85 2.61 -0.41
CA GLY A 12 -8.01 3.29 -1.02
C GLY A 12 -7.71 4.06 -2.31
N LEU A 13 -6.47 4.06 -2.82
CA LEU A 13 -6.06 4.88 -3.98
C LEU A 13 -5.58 4.04 -5.17
N ALA A 14 -6.19 2.86 -5.37
CA ALA A 14 -5.82 1.95 -6.46
C ALA A 14 -5.89 2.60 -7.85
N ALA A 15 -6.88 3.44 -8.11
CA ALA A 15 -7.06 4.08 -9.41
C ALA A 15 -5.95 5.07 -9.79
N LEU A 16 -5.20 5.62 -8.82
CA LEU A 16 -4.12 6.57 -9.11
C LEU A 16 -2.90 5.91 -9.78
N ARG A 17 -2.78 4.58 -9.67
CA ARG A 17 -1.64 3.81 -10.21
C ARG A 17 -0.27 4.32 -9.73
N ILE A 18 -0.19 4.79 -8.50
CA ILE A 18 1.06 5.26 -7.88
C ILE A 18 1.67 4.18 -6.99
N GLY A 19 2.94 3.89 -7.24
CA GLY A 19 3.83 3.12 -6.38
C GLY A 19 5.23 3.73 -6.40
N PHE A 20 6.03 3.38 -5.41
CA PHE A 20 7.40 3.91 -5.27
C PHE A 20 8.34 2.88 -4.66
N GLY A 21 9.62 3.05 -4.96
CA GLY A 21 10.71 2.28 -4.40
C GLY A 21 11.61 3.18 -3.55
N VAL A 22 12.06 2.68 -2.40
CA VAL A 22 13.07 3.31 -1.55
C VAL A 22 14.28 2.39 -1.48
N ALA A 23 15.44 2.87 -1.90
CA ALA A 23 16.68 2.11 -1.92
C ALA A 23 17.89 3.06 -1.87
N ASP A 24 19.10 2.49 -1.74
CA ASP A 24 20.36 3.23 -1.86
C ASP A 24 20.41 4.01 -3.20
N PRO A 25 20.87 5.28 -3.22
CA PRO A 25 20.93 6.08 -4.44
C PRO A 25 21.62 5.39 -5.62
N ARG A 26 22.65 4.58 -5.37
CA ARG A 26 23.38 3.84 -6.42
C ARG A 26 22.48 2.80 -7.11
N ILE A 27 21.54 2.21 -6.38
CA ILE A 27 20.54 1.27 -6.92
C ILE A 27 19.48 2.05 -7.70
N ILE A 28 18.98 3.16 -7.13
CA ILE A 28 17.97 4.01 -7.78
C ILE A 28 18.49 4.56 -9.11
N GLU A 29 19.77 4.91 -9.20
CA GLU A 29 20.42 5.32 -10.45
C GLU A 29 20.32 4.23 -11.53
N GLN A 30 20.58 2.96 -11.21
CA GLN A 30 20.46 1.87 -12.18
C GLN A 30 19.00 1.66 -12.62
N ILE A 31 18.04 1.76 -11.70
CA ILE A 31 16.61 1.62 -12.00
C ILE A 31 16.15 2.76 -12.93
N ASN A 32 16.60 3.98 -12.69
CA ASN A 32 16.19 5.14 -13.49
C ASN A 32 16.65 5.07 -14.95
N LYS A 33 17.71 4.32 -15.27
CA LYS A 33 18.15 4.10 -16.66
C LYS A 33 17.12 3.39 -17.53
N VAL A 34 16.29 2.53 -16.93
CA VAL A 34 15.24 1.76 -17.62
C VAL A 34 13.82 2.29 -17.35
N ARG A 35 13.69 3.31 -16.50
CA ARG A 35 12.40 3.91 -16.18
C ARG A 35 11.92 4.75 -17.36
N LEU A 36 10.68 4.52 -17.81
CA LEU A 36 10.07 5.30 -18.87
C LEU A 36 9.97 6.79 -18.48
N PRO A 37 10.23 7.72 -19.41
CA PRO A 37 9.91 9.12 -19.20
C PRO A 37 8.38 9.27 -19.02
N TYR A 38 7.97 10.13 -18.09
CA TYR A 38 6.56 10.42 -17.81
C TYR A 38 5.68 9.20 -17.45
N ASN A 39 6.22 8.27 -16.65
CA ASN A 39 5.51 7.06 -16.23
C ASN A 39 4.38 7.27 -15.18
N ALA A 40 4.12 8.51 -14.76
CA ALA A 40 3.03 8.87 -13.85
C ALA A 40 2.39 10.18 -14.29
N ASN A 41 1.05 10.26 -14.28
CA ASN A 41 0.34 11.47 -14.70
C ASN A 41 0.29 12.54 -13.59
N THR A 42 0.17 13.80 -13.97
CA THR A 42 0.20 14.96 -13.07
C THR A 42 -0.87 14.91 -11.98
N ILE A 43 -2.11 14.51 -12.32
CA ILE A 43 -3.22 14.45 -11.35
C ILE A 43 -2.92 13.44 -10.25
N SER A 44 -2.45 12.25 -10.63
CA SER A 44 -2.13 11.18 -9.70
C SER A 44 -0.94 11.54 -8.81
N GLN A 45 0.07 12.23 -9.37
CA GLN A 45 1.21 12.75 -8.59
C GLN A 45 0.78 13.81 -7.57
N ALA A 46 -0.07 14.77 -7.98
CA ALA A 46 -0.56 15.83 -7.10
C ALA A 46 -1.37 15.26 -5.93
N PHE A 47 -2.30 14.34 -6.22
CA PHE A 47 -3.11 13.71 -5.18
C PHE A 47 -2.29 12.81 -4.25
N ALA A 48 -1.34 12.04 -4.82
CA ALA A 48 -0.42 11.23 -4.01
C ALA A 48 0.44 12.10 -3.08
N ALA A 49 0.94 13.25 -3.56
CA ALA A 49 1.70 14.18 -2.73
C ALA A 49 0.86 14.72 -1.57
N GLN A 50 -0.40 15.09 -1.83
CA GLN A 50 -1.31 15.57 -0.78
C GLN A 50 -1.59 14.51 0.28
N VAL A 51 -1.91 13.28 -0.13
CA VAL A 51 -2.21 12.16 0.79
C VAL A 51 -0.98 11.76 1.60
N LEU A 52 0.20 11.79 1.00
CA LEU A 52 1.44 11.49 1.73
C LEU A 52 1.83 12.62 2.71
N ASN A 53 1.38 13.85 2.46
CA ASN A 53 1.59 14.99 3.36
C ASN A 53 0.60 15.00 4.54
N ASP A 54 -0.66 14.61 4.32
CA ASP A 54 -1.65 14.35 5.37
C ASP A 54 -2.20 12.92 5.28
N PHE A 55 -1.57 12.03 6.06
CA PHE A 55 -1.91 10.61 6.08
C PHE A 55 -3.07 10.27 7.04
N THR A 56 -3.60 11.26 7.76
CA THR A 56 -4.63 11.06 8.79
C THR A 56 -5.88 10.33 8.30
N PRO A 57 -6.45 10.66 7.11
CA PRO A 57 -7.63 9.96 6.61
C PRO A 57 -7.34 8.49 6.28
N VAL A 58 -6.14 8.21 5.76
CA VAL A 58 -5.70 6.85 5.43
C VAL A 58 -5.52 6.03 6.72
N GLN A 59 -4.93 6.61 7.76
CA GLN A 59 -4.76 5.93 9.04
C GLN A 59 -6.11 5.47 9.63
N LYS A 60 -7.12 6.35 9.62
CA LYS A 60 -8.48 5.99 10.07
C LYS A 60 -9.08 4.82 9.28
N GLN A 61 -8.82 4.77 7.98
CA GLN A 61 -9.26 3.65 7.14
C GLN A 61 -8.52 2.36 7.50
N ILE A 62 -7.21 2.42 7.73
CA ILE A 62 -6.41 1.27 8.16
C ILE A 62 -6.95 0.71 9.49
N ASP A 63 -7.18 1.57 10.48
CA ASP A 63 -7.67 1.15 11.79
C ASP A 63 -9.03 0.44 11.68
N THR A 64 -9.90 0.95 10.82
CA THR A 64 -11.20 0.33 10.51
C THR A 64 -11.04 -1.05 9.88
N ILE A 65 -10.15 -1.18 8.88
CA ILE A 65 -9.87 -2.46 8.21
C ILE A 65 -9.30 -3.48 9.19
N LEU A 66 -8.37 -3.09 10.06
CA LEU A 66 -7.77 -3.99 11.05
C LEU A 66 -8.82 -4.49 12.05
N LYS A 67 -9.73 -3.63 12.49
CA LYS A 67 -10.84 -4.01 13.36
C LYS A 67 -11.76 -5.03 12.67
N GLU A 68 -12.15 -4.78 11.42
CA GLU A 68 -13.04 -5.68 10.68
C GLU A 68 -12.36 -7.01 10.33
N ARG A 69 -11.06 -7.00 10.00
CA ARG A 69 -10.28 -8.22 9.79
C ARG A 69 -10.32 -9.11 11.02
N ASN A 70 -10.03 -8.55 12.20
CA ASN A 70 -10.05 -9.32 13.45
C ASN A 70 -11.45 -9.86 13.74
N ARG A 71 -12.50 -9.04 13.59
CA ARG A 71 -13.89 -9.48 13.76
C ARG A 71 -14.26 -10.64 12.82
N LEU A 72 -13.83 -10.56 11.56
CA LEU A 72 -14.09 -11.61 10.56
C LEU A 72 -13.31 -12.89 10.89
N MET A 73 -12.03 -12.77 11.25
CA MET A 73 -11.21 -13.91 11.65
C MET A 73 -11.81 -14.64 12.85
N ASP A 74 -12.27 -13.91 13.87
CA ASP A 74 -12.91 -14.48 15.05
C ASP A 74 -14.22 -15.21 14.70
N ALA A 75 -15.00 -14.66 13.77
CA ALA A 75 -16.23 -15.29 13.31
C ALA A 75 -15.97 -16.57 12.51
N LEU A 76 -14.99 -16.54 11.59
CA LEU A 76 -14.61 -17.69 10.77
C LEU A 76 -13.99 -18.81 11.61
N SER A 77 -13.25 -18.47 12.67
CA SER A 77 -12.60 -19.45 13.56
C SER A 77 -13.59 -20.30 14.36
N LYS A 78 -14.87 -19.91 14.39
CA LYS A 78 -15.95 -20.69 15.02
C LYS A 78 -16.53 -21.77 14.11
N ILE A 79 -16.14 -21.81 12.84
CA ILE A 79 -16.60 -22.80 11.87
C ILE A 79 -15.63 -23.97 11.90
N GLU A 80 -16.07 -25.12 12.44
CA GLU A 80 -15.21 -26.30 12.67
C GLU A 80 -14.53 -26.83 11.39
N ALA A 81 -15.18 -26.69 10.24
CA ALA A 81 -14.63 -27.10 8.95
C ALA A 81 -13.55 -26.16 8.38
N LEU A 82 -13.24 -25.04 9.05
CA LEU A 82 -12.29 -24.03 8.55
C LEU A 82 -11.05 -23.94 9.44
N THR A 83 -9.90 -23.75 8.80
CA THR A 83 -8.67 -23.29 9.46
C THR A 83 -8.41 -21.84 9.07
N VAL A 84 -8.39 -20.96 10.06
CA VAL A 84 -8.14 -19.52 9.85
C VAL A 84 -6.68 -19.21 10.17
N PHE A 85 -5.93 -18.73 9.18
CA PHE A 85 -4.54 -18.35 9.36
C PHE A 85 -4.42 -16.87 9.77
N PRO A 86 -3.43 -16.53 10.63
CA PRO A 86 -3.19 -15.14 11.01
C PRO A 86 -2.82 -14.30 9.78
N SER A 87 -3.44 -13.14 9.65
CA SER A 87 -3.14 -12.17 8.58
C SER A 87 -2.64 -10.85 9.15
N HIS A 88 -1.60 -10.31 8.51
CA HIS A 88 -1.12 -8.95 8.72
C HIS A 88 -1.48 -8.01 7.54
N SER A 89 -2.33 -8.45 6.61
CA SER A 89 -2.85 -7.64 5.50
C SER A 89 -4.21 -7.02 5.84
N ASN A 90 -4.79 -6.35 4.84
CA ASN A 90 -6.22 -6.04 4.78
C ASN A 90 -7.06 -7.28 4.45
#